data_AF-A0A935QVD6-F1
#
_entry.id   AF-A0A935QVD6-F1
#
_cell.length_a   1.000
_cell.length_b   1.000
_cell.length_c   1.000
_cell.angle_alpha   90.00
_cell.angle_beta   90.00
_cell.angle_gamma   90.00
#
_symmetry.space_group_name_H-M   'P 1'
#
loop_
_entity.id
_entity.type
_entity.pdbx_description
1 polymer ?
#
loop_
_entity_poly.entity_id
_entity_poly.type
_entity_poly.pdbx_seq_one_letter_code
_entity_poly.pdbx_strand_id
1 'polypeptide(L)'
;MRRVALASLFAWGCGGGGGPNDAERLSQALALPPDAVEEAIALCEGIRDPGSAGACAERVVVAVDGAEKTPGARCERVPDGVWREECYFQAAEIARRRGDTDEAGELCAKAGPFINDCGQHLWQSALKSIVESNDEPAERRERAERLYHLWEPVLGDSSDMASRFWQRFYQHQLEQDPQLSFDLCEAETGDDQVTCRKSVGQLYLGRIRAMVGSPRGPETLCELGPQGVAALAAAPGLNVKPHPAFDRVLAGQVDWVCTKGHMGPPPPELMESAGL
;
A
#
# COMPACT_ATOMS: atom_id res chain seq x y z
N MET A 1 -27.02 -32.18 57.59
CA MET A 1 -27.96 -31.06 57.80
C MET A 1 -28.23 -30.38 56.47
N ARG A 2 -29.53 -30.23 56.16
CA ARG A 2 -30.23 -29.35 55.19
C ARG A 2 -29.71 -29.20 53.74
N ARG A 3 -30.48 -29.86 52.86
CA ARG A 3 -30.79 -29.49 51.48
C ARG A 3 -31.38 -28.08 51.41
N VAL A 4 -31.01 -27.29 50.41
CA VAL A 4 -31.91 -26.31 49.78
C VAL A 4 -31.72 -26.41 48.27
N ALA A 5 -32.73 -26.98 47.63
CA ALA A 5 -32.97 -26.85 46.21
C ALA A 5 -33.64 -25.50 45.98
N LEU A 6 -33.18 -24.75 44.97
CA LEU A 6 -33.96 -23.69 44.35
C LEU A 6 -33.88 -23.86 42.85
N ALA A 7 -34.84 -24.63 42.36
CA ALA A 7 -35.26 -24.62 40.97
C ALA A 7 -35.80 -23.24 40.65
N SER A 8 -35.10 -22.50 39.79
CA SER A 8 -35.67 -21.34 39.10
C SER A 8 -35.85 -21.75 37.64
N LEU A 9 -37.05 -22.27 37.36
CA LEU A 9 -37.61 -22.42 36.03
C LEU A 9 -37.98 -21.02 35.52
N PHE A 10 -37.02 -20.30 34.94
CA PHE A 10 -37.32 -19.20 34.03
C PHE A 10 -37.43 -19.77 32.61
N ALA A 11 -38.61 -20.30 32.32
CA ALA A 11 -39.05 -20.56 30.95
C ALA A 11 -39.42 -19.22 30.29
N TRP A 12 -38.42 -18.47 29.84
CA TRP A 12 -38.63 -17.41 28.86
C TRP A 12 -38.61 -18.05 27.47
N GLY A 13 -39.80 -18.34 26.97
CA GLY A 13 -40.02 -18.64 25.56
C GLY A 13 -39.72 -17.41 24.71
N CYS A 14 -38.48 -17.28 24.24
CA CYS A 14 -38.16 -16.62 22.98
C CYS A 14 -38.14 -17.69 21.89
N GLY A 15 -39.32 -18.24 21.58
CA GLY A 15 -39.56 -19.03 20.37
C GLY A 15 -39.61 -18.13 19.15
N GLY A 16 -38.58 -17.30 18.96
CA GLY A 16 -38.30 -16.72 17.66
C GLY A 16 -37.49 -17.75 16.90
N GLY A 17 -38.13 -18.48 16.00
CA GLY A 17 -37.46 -19.32 15.00
C GLY A 17 -36.67 -18.48 14.00
N GLY A 18 -35.80 -17.59 14.51
CA GLY A 18 -34.82 -16.87 13.73
C GLY A 18 -33.63 -17.80 13.56
N GLY A 19 -33.44 -18.31 12.36
CA GLY A 19 -32.20 -18.98 12.00
C GLY A 19 -30.99 -18.09 12.27
N PRO A 20 -29.77 -18.64 12.19
CA PRO A 20 -28.57 -17.90 12.51
C PRO A 20 -28.51 -16.62 11.67
N ASN A 21 -28.24 -15.51 12.36
CA ASN A 21 -28.02 -14.23 11.70
C ASN A 21 -26.69 -14.26 10.92
N ASP A 22 -26.47 -13.25 10.07
CA ASP A 22 -25.31 -13.20 9.18
C ASP A 22 -23.96 -13.28 9.93
N ALA A 23 -23.86 -12.68 11.12
CA ALA A 23 -22.65 -12.74 11.94
C ALA A 23 -22.43 -14.14 12.55
N GLU A 24 -23.51 -14.81 12.97
CA GLU A 24 -23.44 -16.21 13.44
C GLU A 24 -23.03 -17.16 12.31
N ARG A 25 -23.54 -16.95 11.08
CA ARG A 25 -23.14 -17.73 9.90
C ARG A 25 -21.67 -17.55 9.56
N LEU A 26 -21.18 -16.31 9.55
CA LEU A 26 -19.76 -16.00 9.35
C LEU A 26 -18.90 -16.69 10.41
N SER A 27 -19.28 -16.57 11.68
CA SER A 27 -18.52 -17.20 12.77
C SER A 27 -18.53 -18.73 12.68
N GLN A 28 -19.64 -19.34 12.25
CA GLN A 28 -19.73 -20.79 12.05
C GLN A 28 -18.86 -21.24 10.87
N ALA A 29 -18.93 -20.54 9.74
CA ALA A 29 -18.12 -20.86 8.55
C ALA A 29 -16.62 -20.85 8.87
N LEU A 30 -16.15 -19.82 9.59
CA LEU A 30 -14.73 -19.68 9.96
C LEU A 30 -14.27 -20.64 11.07
N ALA A 31 -15.21 -21.27 11.80
CA ALA A 31 -14.90 -22.23 12.86
C ALA A 31 -14.86 -23.69 12.36
N LEU A 32 -15.33 -23.95 11.13
CA LEU A 32 -15.26 -25.28 10.54
C LEU A 32 -13.82 -25.70 10.24
N PRO A 33 -13.50 -27.00 10.34
CA PRO A 33 -12.17 -27.50 10.02
C PRO A 33 -11.90 -27.42 8.50
N PRO A 34 -10.63 -27.39 8.06
CA PRO A 34 -10.28 -27.21 6.65
C PRO A 34 -10.88 -28.25 5.67
N ASP A 35 -11.12 -29.48 6.12
CA ASP A 35 -11.74 -30.55 5.34
C ASP A 35 -13.26 -30.36 5.11
N ALA A 36 -13.88 -29.42 5.81
CA ALA A 36 -15.28 -29.03 5.65
C ALA A 36 -15.45 -27.74 4.81
N VAL A 37 -14.52 -27.47 3.89
CA VAL A 37 -14.51 -26.24 3.06
C VAL A 37 -15.83 -26.01 2.30
N GLU A 38 -16.45 -27.05 1.76
CA GLU A 38 -17.71 -26.94 1.02
C GLU A 38 -18.89 -26.55 1.94
N GLU A 39 -18.89 -27.04 3.18
CA GLU A 39 -19.89 -26.65 4.18
C GLU A 39 -19.68 -25.20 4.63
N ALA A 40 -18.42 -24.80 4.82
CA ALA A 40 -18.08 -23.42 5.17
C ALA A 40 -18.47 -22.43 4.07
N ILE A 41 -18.21 -22.74 2.80
CA ILE A 41 -18.64 -21.91 1.66
C ILE A 41 -20.17 -21.82 1.60
N ALA A 42 -20.89 -22.94 1.78
CA ALA A 42 -22.35 -22.93 1.80
C ALA A 42 -22.93 -22.06 2.94
N LEU A 43 -22.27 -22.02 4.10
CA LEU A 43 -22.63 -21.10 5.18
C LEU A 43 -22.41 -19.63 4.79
N CYS A 44 -21.31 -19.32 4.10
CA CYS A 44 -21.02 -17.99 3.58
C CYS A 44 -22.04 -17.54 2.52
N GLU A 45 -22.45 -18.42 1.61
CA GLU A 45 -23.50 -18.14 0.60
C GLU A 45 -24.85 -17.81 1.24
N GLY A 46 -25.10 -18.31 2.45
CA GLY A 46 -26.31 -18.01 3.22
C GLY A 46 -26.34 -16.63 3.88
N ILE A 47 -25.25 -15.83 3.79
CA ILE A 47 -25.18 -14.47 4.31
C ILE A 47 -25.93 -13.51 3.37
N ARG A 48 -26.82 -12.68 3.91
CA ARG A 48 -27.70 -11.81 3.10
C ARG A 48 -26.99 -10.64 2.43
N ASP A 49 -25.98 -10.06 3.09
CA ASP A 49 -25.19 -8.97 2.52
C ASP A 49 -24.14 -9.53 1.55
N PRO A 50 -24.18 -9.20 0.25
CA PRO A 50 -23.26 -9.78 -0.74
C PRO A 50 -21.79 -9.49 -0.46
N GLY A 51 -21.49 -8.31 0.10
CA GLY A 51 -20.12 -7.95 0.50
C GLY A 51 -19.59 -8.88 1.57
N SER A 52 -20.38 -9.08 2.63
CA SER A 52 -20.04 -9.99 3.73
C SER A 52 -19.99 -11.45 3.30
N ALA A 53 -20.87 -11.89 2.39
CA ALA A 53 -20.86 -13.24 1.84
C ALA A 53 -19.57 -13.52 1.04
N GLY A 54 -19.16 -12.59 0.18
CA GLY A 54 -17.92 -12.72 -0.59
C GLY A 54 -16.67 -12.69 0.29
N ALA A 55 -16.61 -11.78 1.28
CA ALA A 55 -15.53 -11.73 2.26
C ALA A 55 -15.43 -13.01 3.10
N CYS A 56 -16.56 -13.62 3.46
CA CYS A 56 -16.60 -14.90 4.15
C CYS A 56 -16.00 -16.01 3.30
N ALA A 57 -16.44 -16.12 2.04
CA ALA A 57 -15.98 -17.15 1.11
C ALA A 57 -14.47 -17.03 0.81
N GLU A 58 -13.98 -15.81 0.59
CA GLU A 58 -12.55 -15.52 0.39
C GLU A 58 -11.72 -16.01 1.58
N ARG A 59 -12.07 -15.62 2.81
CA ARG A 59 -11.33 -16.03 4.02
C ARG A 59 -11.30 -17.53 4.23
N VAL A 60 -12.43 -18.21 3.99
CA VAL A 60 -12.53 -19.67 4.07
C VAL A 60 -11.58 -20.31 3.06
N VAL A 61 -11.65 -19.90 1.80
CA VAL A 61 -10.81 -20.44 0.71
C VAL A 61 -9.32 -20.20 0.99
N VAL A 62 -8.93 -18.97 1.31
CA VAL A 62 -7.53 -18.60 1.57
C VAL A 62 -6.96 -19.36 2.78
N ALA A 63 -7.75 -19.57 3.83
CA ALA A 63 -7.33 -20.35 4.98
C ALA A 63 -7.07 -21.82 4.62
N VAL A 64 -7.97 -22.45 3.84
CA VAL A 64 -7.85 -23.85 3.42
C VAL A 64 -6.69 -24.04 2.45
N ASP A 65 -6.60 -23.25 1.39
CA ASP A 65 -5.52 -23.31 0.40
C ASP A 65 -4.14 -23.00 1.04
N GLY A 66 -4.13 -22.11 2.03
CA GLY A 66 -2.98 -21.84 2.89
C GLY A 66 -2.51 -23.06 3.68
N ALA A 67 -3.44 -23.79 4.30
CA ALA A 67 -3.17 -25.00 5.07
C ALA A 67 -2.74 -26.19 4.20
N GLU A 68 -3.37 -26.35 3.04
CA GLU A 68 -3.10 -27.45 2.08
C GLU A 68 -1.88 -27.23 1.19
N LYS A 69 -1.29 -26.04 1.23
CA LYS A 69 -0.16 -25.64 0.39
C LYS A 69 -0.48 -25.57 -1.11
N THR A 70 -1.69 -25.14 -1.44
CA THR A 70 -2.21 -25.05 -2.82
C THR A 70 -2.83 -23.67 -3.05
N PRO A 71 -2.01 -22.59 -3.02
CA PRO A 71 -2.53 -21.23 -2.98
C PRO A 71 -3.37 -20.92 -4.22
N GLY A 72 -4.60 -20.46 -4.01
CA GLY A 72 -5.51 -20.04 -5.07
C GLY A 72 -6.20 -21.18 -5.84
N ALA A 73 -6.00 -22.44 -5.43
CA ALA A 73 -6.65 -23.59 -6.04
C ALA A 73 -8.18 -23.51 -6.01
N ARG A 74 -8.74 -22.83 -5.00
CA ARG A 74 -10.18 -22.69 -4.80
C ARG A 74 -10.68 -21.25 -4.99
N CYS A 75 -9.90 -20.31 -5.53
CA CYS A 75 -10.37 -18.93 -5.70
C CYS A 75 -11.56 -18.79 -6.66
N GLU A 76 -11.73 -19.69 -7.64
CA GLU A 76 -12.96 -19.77 -8.46
C GLU A 76 -14.21 -20.13 -7.62
N ARG A 77 -13.97 -20.59 -6.39
CA ARG A 77 -14.89 -20.76 -5.24
C ARG A 77 -15.66 -19.51 -4.87
N VAL A 78 -14.92 -18.41 -4.93
CA VAL A 78 -15.32 -17.11 -4.40
C VAL A 78 -16.20 -16.41 -5.44
N PRO A 79 -17.28 -15.74 -5.02
CA PRO A 79 -18.11 -14.95 -5.93
C PRO A 79 -17.29 -14.02 -6.82
N ASP A 80 -17.66 -13.94 -8.10
CA ASP A 80 -17.00 -13.11 -9.11
C ASP A 80 -16.88 -11.64 -8.68
N GLY A 81 -15.81 -10.98 -9.14
CA GLY A 81 -15.49 -9.58 -8.85
C GLY A 81 -14.47 -9.44 -7.72
N VAL A 82 -14.62 -8.36 -6.93
CA VAL A 82 -13.62 -7.89 -5.95
C VAL A 82 -13.12 -8.98 -5.01
N TRP A 83 -14.00 -9.86 -4.52
CA TRP A 83 -13.60 -10.90 -3.56
C TRP A 83 -12.82 -12.05 -4.19
N ARG A 84 -13.11 -12.44 -5.44
CA ARG A 84 -12.28 -13.42 -6.16
C ARG A 84 -10.91 -12.85 -6.48
N GLU A 85 -10.86 -11.58 -6.89
CA GLU A 85 -9.61 -10.88 -7.17
C GLU A 85 -8.75 -10.74 -5.89
N GLU A 86 -9.36 -10.40 -4.75
CA GLU A 86 -8.71 -10.39 -3.43
C GLU A 86 -8.22 -11.78 -3.03
N CYS A 87 -8.98 -12.84 -3.31
CA CYS A 87 -8.51 -14.21 -3.06
C CYS A 87 -7.21 -14.52 -3.81
N TYR A 88 -7.14 -14.15 -5.10
CA TYR A 88 -5.91 -14.32 -5.89
C TYR A 88 -4.75 -13.44 -5.40
N PHE A 89 -5.04 -12.22 -4.94
CA PHE A 89 -4.06 -11.36 -4.28
C PHE A 89 -3.44 -12.05 -3.05
N GLN A 90 -4.27 -12.54 -2.13
CA GLN A 90 -3.82 -13.23 -0.91
C GLN A 90 -3.07 -14.52 -1.24
N ALA A 91 -3.53 -15.28 -2.24
CA ALA A 91 -2.88 -16.49 -2.73
C ALA A 91 -1.46 -16.18 -3.26
N ALA A 92 -1.29 -15.11 -4.04
CA ALA A 92 0.02 -14.66 -4.52
C ALA A 92 0.97 -14.34 -3.35
N GLU A 93 0.49 -13.64 -2.31
CA GLU A 93 1.31 -13.37 -1.12
C GLU A 93 1.72 -14.65 -0.38
N ILE A 94 0.85 -15.66 -0.33
CA ILE A 94 1.13 -16.98 0.26
C ILE A 94 2.21 -17.70 -0.56
N ALA A 95 2.09 -17.76 -1.88
CA ALA A 95 3.10 -18.36 -2.77
C ALA A 95 4.47 -17.67 -2.60
N ARG A 96 4.49 -16.34 -2.60
CA ARG A 96 5.70 -15.54 -2.33
C ARG A 96 6.33 -15.84 -0.96
N ARG A 97 5.53 -15.96 0.10
CA ARG A 97 6.02 -16.32 1.44
C ARG A 97 6.68 -17.71 1.47
N ARG A 98 6.33 -18.60 0.53
CA ARG A 98 6.95 -19.91 0.34
C ARG A 98 8.19 -19.89 -0.56
N GLY A 99 8.50 -18.73 -1.14
CA GLY A 99 9.63 -18.56 -2.07
C GLY A 99 9.29 -18.95 -3.52
N ASP A 100 8.03 -19.23 -3.83
CA ASP A 100 7.60 -19.56 -5.19
C ASP A 100 7.25 -18.27 -5.95
N THR A 101 8.23 -17.75 -6.70
CA THR A 101 8.12 -16.45 -7.39
C THR A 101 7.25 -16.57 -8.64
N ASP A 102 7.37 -17.68 -9.38
CA ASP A 102 6.62 -17.94 -10.60
C ASP A 102 5.13 -18.10 -10.27
N GLU A 103 4.79 -18.96 -9.30
CA GLU A 103 3.40 -19.15 -8.86
C GLU A 103 2.82 -17.84 -8.29
N ALA A 104 3.61 -17.07 -7.53
CA ALA A 104 3.16 -15.78 -7.02
C ALA A 104 2.80 -14.79 -8.14
N GLY A 105 3.64 -14.69 -9.19
CA GLY A 105 3.37 -13.85 -10.35
C GLY A 105 2.13 -14.30 -11.13
N GLU A 106 1.99 -15.60 -11.38
CA GLU A 106 0.83 -16.17 -12.07
C GLU A 106 -0.49 -15.93 -11.32
N LEU A 107 -0.48 -16.09 -9.99
CA LEU A 107 -1.64 -15.78 -9.15
C LEU A 107 -1.94 -14.28 -9.14
N CYS A 108 -0.91 -13.45 -9.06
CA CYS A 108 -1.05 -12.00 -9.08
C CYS A 108 -1.68 -11.48 -10.38
N ALA A 109 -1.35 -12.12 -11.52
CA ALA A 109 -1.95 -11.82 -12.80
C ALA A 109 -3.48 -12.03 -12.84
N LYS A 110 -4.01 -12.84 -11.93
CA LYS A 110 -5.45 -13.11 -11.78
C LYS A 110 -6.16 -12.14 -10.83
N ALA A 111 -5.44 -11.22 -10.18
CA ALA A 111 -6.02 -10.21 -9.29
C ALA A 111 -6.72 -9.05 -10.03
N GLY A 112 -6.86 -9.13 -11.36
CA GLY A 112 -7.67 -8.21 -12.16
C GLY A 112 -7.25 -6.75 -11.98
N PRO A 113 -8.16 -5.83 -11.60
CA PRO A 113 -7.84 -4.42 -11.34
C PRO A 113 -6.77 -4.19 -10.27
N PHE A 114 -6.56 -5.13 -9.35
CA PHE A 114 -5.60 -5.01 -8.25
C PHE A 114 -4.18 -5.47 -8.62
N ILE A 115 -3.91 -5.83 -9.88
CA ILE A 115 -2.62 -6.39 -10.32
C ILE A 115 -1.41 -5.53 -9.97
N ASN A 116 -1.51 -4.20 -10.07
CA ASN A 116 -0.41 -3.30 -9.74
C ASN A 116 -0.11 -3.27 -8.24
N ASP A 117 -1.15 -3.27 -7.39
CA ASP A 117 -1.01 -3.25 -5.94
C ASP A 117 -0.54 -4.62 -5.42
N CYS A 118 -1.05 -5.70 -6.03
CA CYS A 118 -0.57 -7.05 -5.80
C CYS A 118 0.92 -7.17 -6.14
N GLY A 119 1.33 -6.76 -7.35
CA GLY A 119 2.73 -6.80 -7.76
C GLY A 119 3.62 -6.03 -6.80
N GLN A 120 3.20 -4.82 -6.40
CA GLN A 120 3.89 -4.04 -5.39
C GLN A 120 4.07 -4.79 -4.06
N HIS A 121 3.02 -5.46 -3.57
CA HIS A 121 3.09 -6.25 -2.33
C HIS A 121 4.11 -7.39 -2.39
N LEU A 122 4.34 -7.97 -3.57
CA LEU A 122 5.28 -9.07 -3.73
C LEU A 122 6.74 -8.64 -3.49
N TRP A 123 7.13 -7.45 -3.94
CA TRP A 123 8.53 -6.99 -3.84
C TRP A 123 8.79 -5.91 -2.78
N GLN A 124 7.78 -5.13 -2.34
CA GLN A 124 8.02 -3.91 -1.53
C GLN A 124 8.73 -4.15 -0.20
N SER A 125 8.46 -5.26 0.51
CA SER A 125 9.12 -5.52 1.80
C SER A 125 10.60 -5.85 1.62
N ALA A 126 10.95 -6.56 0.54
CA ALA A 126 12.34 -6.86 0.21
C ALA A 126 13.08 -5.58 -0.22
N LEU A 127 12.43 -4.75 -1.04
CA LEU A 127 12.99 -3.46 -1.45
C LEU A 127 13.23 -2.55 -0.25
N LYS A 128 12.25 -2.44 0.67
CA LYS A 128 12.40 -1.67 1.90
C LYS A 128 13.59 -2.16 2.74
N SER A 129 13.74 -3.47 2.92
CA SER A 129 14.88 -4.07 3.63
C SER A 129 16.23 -3.77 2.97
N ILE A 130 16.29 -3.70 1.63
CA ILE A 130 17.49 -3.26 0.90
C ILE A 130 17.79 -1.79 1.20
N VAL A 131 16.78 -0.92 1.17
CA VAL A 131 17.00 0.52 1.36
C VAL A 131 17.35 0.90 2.81
N GLU A 132 16.76 0.20 3.78
CA GLU A 132 17.02 0.39 5.21
C GLU A 132 18.30 -0.29 5.71
N SER A 133 19.07 -0.97 4.83
CA SER A 133 20.38 -1.50 5.21
C SER A 133 21.39 -0.38 5.41
N ASN A 134 22.49 -0.69 6.12
CA ASN A 134 23.62 0.22 6.30
C ASN A 134 24.59 0.21 5.09
N ASP A 135 24.17 -0.36 3.96
CA ASP A 135 25.02 -0.48 2.78
C ASP A 135 25.15 0.88 2.09
N GLU A 136 26.26 1.06 1.37
CA GLU A 136 26.46 2.27 0.57
C GLU A 136 25.37 2.38 -0.53
N PRO A 137 24.99 3.61 -0.96
CA PRO A 137 23.91 3.80 -1.94
C PRO A 137 24.07 2.95 -3.23
N ALA A 138 25.30 2.80 -3.73
CA ALA A 138 25.58 1.99 -4.91
C ALA A 138 25.32 0.49 -4.68
N GLU A 139 25.65 -0.03 -3.50
CA GLU A 139 25.39 -1.44 -3.14
C GLU A 139 23.88 -1.69 -2.98
N ARG A 140 23.13 -0.73 -2.42
CA ARG A 140 21.67 -0.78 -2.34
C ARG A 140 21.03 -0.79 -3.74
N ARG A 141 21.52 0.03 -4.67
CA ARG A 141 21.09 0.04 -6.09
C ARG A 141 21.30 -1.33 -6.73
N GLU A 142 22.49 -1.91 -6.61
CA GLU A 142 22.82 -3.22 -7.18
C GLU A 142 21.92 -4.34 -6.63
N ARG A 143 21.64 -4.31 -5.32
CA ARG A 143 20.71 -5.25 -4.68
C ARG A 143 19.27 -5.05 -5.16
N ALA A 144 18.84 -3.80 -5.34
CA ALA A 144 17.52 -3.48 -5.87
C ALA A 144 17.37 -3.94 -7.32
N GLU A 145 18.39 -3.83 -8.16
CA GLU A 145 18.40 -4.37 -9.53
C GLU A 145 18.22 -5.88 -9.57
N ARG A 146 18.91 -6.62 -8.69
CA ARG A 146 18.69 -8.06 -8.58
C ARG A 146 17.26 -8.40 -8.20
N LEU A 147 16.68 -7.65 -7.26
CA LEU A 147 15.28 -7.82 -6.89
C LEU A 147 14.34 -7.46 -8.04
N TYR A 148 14.63 -6.41 -8.80
CA TYR A 148 13.87 -6.03 -10.00
C TYR A 148 13.87 -7.17 -11.03
N HIS A 149 15.05 -7.69 -11.38
CA HIS A 149 15.18 -8.78 -12.35
C HIS A 149 14.61 -10.12 -11.87
N LEU A 150 14.42 -10.30 -10.56
CA LEU A 150 13.69 -11.46 -10.03
C LEU A 150 12.20 -11.39 -10.36
N TRP A 151 11.60 -10.19 -10.29
CA TRP A 151 10.15 -10.00 -10.40
C TRP A 151 9.69 -9.55 -11.80
N GLU A 152 10.56 -8.89 -12.56
CA GLU A 152 10.23 -8.36 -13.88
C GLU A 152 9.72 -9.44 -14.86
N PRO A 153 10.28 -10.65 -14.94
CA PRO A 153 9.78 -11.67 -15.86
C PRO A 153 8.34 -12.11 -15.59
N VAL A 154 7.84 -11.96 -14.36
CA VAL A 154 6.51 -12.47 -13.96
C VAL A 154 5.48 -11.35 -13.75
N LEU A 155 5.91 -10.09 -13.64
CA LEU A 155 5.04 -8.92 -13.44
C LEU A 155 5.17 -7.84 -14.52
N GLY A 156 6.26 -7.82 -15.29
CA GLY A 156 6.61 -6.70 -16.17
C GLY A 156 5.59 -6.45 -17.27
N ASP A 157 5.05 -7.51 -17.88
CA ASP A 157 4.07 -7.41 -18.97
C ASP A 157 2.63 -7.14 -18.47
N SER A 158 2.38 -7.39 -17.18
CA SER A 158 1.04 -7.39 -16.61
C SER A 158 0.76 -6.21 -15.67
N SER A 159 1.78 -5.44 -15.31
CA SER A 159 1.68 -4.33 -14.36
C SER A 159 2.55 -3.13 -14.74
N ASP A 160 2.39 -2.02 -14.03
CA ASP A 160 3.28 -0.85 -14.11
C ASP A 160 4.56 -1.01 -13.26
N MET A 161 5.02 -2.25 -13.06
CA MET A 161 6.08 -2.62 -12.12
C MET A 161 7.32 -1.73 -12.25
N ALA A 162 7.88 -1.55 -13.45
CA ALA A 162 9.11 -0.79 -13.63
C ALA A 162 9.02 0.64 -13.07
N SER A 163 7.92 1.33 -13.38
CA SER A 163 7.70 2.69 -12.87
C SER A 163 7.54 2.70 -11.36
N ARG A 164 6.70 1.81 -10.80
CA ARG A 164 6.45 1.76 -9.34
C ARG A 164 7.66 1.33 -8.54
N PHE A 165 8.38 0.32 -9.01
CA PHE A 165 9.56 -0.23 -8.35
C PHE A 165 10.64 0.82 -8.18
N TRP A 166 11.03 1.47 -9.30
CA TRP A 166 12.10 2.48 -9.27
C TRP A 166 11.66 3.75 -8.56
N GLN A 167 10.41 4.19 -8.74
CA GLN A 167 9.87 5.32 -7.96
C GLN A 167 9.95 5.03 -6.46
N ARG A 168 9.56 3.83 -6.02
CA ARG A 168 9.58 3.43 -4.62
C ARG A 168 10.98 3.26 -4.06
N PHE A 169 11.91 2.72 -4.84
CA PHE A 169 13.32 2.63 -4.49
C PHE A 169 13.89 4.02 -4.18
N TYR A 170 13.77 4.97 -5.11
CA TYR A 170 14.27 6.32 -4.92
C TYR A 170 13.55 7.05 -3.79
N GLN A 171 12.23 6.89 -3.66
CA GLN A 171 11.48 7.49 -2.56
C GLN A 171 12.04 7.03 -1.21
N HIS A 172 12.17 5.73 -0.99
CA HIS A 172 12.69 5.21 0.27
C HIS A 172 14.13 5.63 0.52
N GLN A 173 14.98 5.65 -0.52
CA GLN A 173 16.37 6.04 -0.41
C GLN A 173 16.50 7.50 0.05
N LEU A 174 15.69 8.40 -0.52
CA LEU A 174 15.64 9.82 -0.18
C LEU A 174 14.99 10.09 1.19
N GLU A 175 14.06 9.23 1.62
CA GLU A 175 13.48 9.29 2.96
C GLU A 175 14.48 8.97 4.08
N GLN A 176 15.57 8.23 3.77
CA GLN A 176 16.66 8.00 4.71
C GLN A 176 17.59 9.22 4.87
N ASP A 177 17.56 10.16 3.92
CA ASP A 177 18.40 11.36 3.99
C ASP A 177 17.73 12.42 4.87
N PRO A 178 18.35 12.84 5.99
CA PRO A 178 17.83 13.92 6.81
C PRO A 178 17.68 15.23 6.02
N GLN A 179 18.49 15.44 4.98
CA GLN A 179 18.47 16.60 4.12
C GLN A 179 18.16 16.22 2.66
N LEU A 180 16.90 16.40 2.23
CA LEU A 180 16.50 16.06 0.87
C LEU A 180 17.32 16.84 -0.16
N SER A 181 17.95 16.13 -1.09
CA SER A 181 18.86 16.69 -2.08
C SER A 181 18.72 15.99 -3.45
N PHE A 182 19.28 16.62 -4.48
CA PHE A 182 19.38 16.01 -5.82
C PHE A 182 20.68 15.22 -6.01
N ASP A 183 21.60 15.22 -5.04
CA ASP A 183 22.94 14.64 -5.18
C ASP A 183 22.87 13.16 -5.60
N LEU A 184 21.92 12.40 -5.04
CA LEU A 184 21.66 11.01 -5.42
C LEU A 184 21.30 10.88 -6.91
N CYS A 185 20.45 11.78 -7.42
CA CYS A 185 19.97 11.73 -8.80
C CYS A 185 21.01 12.19 -9.82
N GLU A 186 22.00 12.99 -9.42
CA GLU A 186 23.10 13.41 -10.31
C GLU A 186 24.07 12.25 -10.62
N ALA A 187 24.08 11.20 -9.79
CA ALA A 187 24.83 9.97 -10.06
C ALA A 187 24.12 9.04 -11.06
N GLU A 188 22.82 9.25 -11.29
CA GLU A 188 21.99 8.43 -12.18
C GLU A 188 22.02 8.95 -13.62
N THR A 189 21.61 8.12 -14.58
CA THR A 189 21.55 8.51 -16.01
C THR A 189 20.23 8.10 -16.65
N GLY A 190 19.87 8.74 -17.78
CA GLY A 190 18.68 8.37 -18.56
C GLY A 190 17.37 8.42 -17.76
N ASP A 191 16.54 7.39 -17.91
CA ASP A 191 15.22 7.30 -17.29
C ASP A 191 15.28 7.19 -15.75
N ASP A 192 16.37 6.63 -15.22
CA ASP A 192 16.60 6.54 -13.77
C ASP A 192 16.81 7.92 -13.15
N GLN A 193 17.58 8.78 -13.81
CA GLN A 193 17.76 10.16 -13.36
C GLN A 193 16.42 10.92 -13.36
N VAL A 194 15.59 10.74 -14.38
CA VAL A 194 14.26 11.34 -14.46
C VAL A 194 13.37 10.83 -13.33
N THR A 195 13.35 9.52 -13.10
CA THR A 195 12.55 8.88 -12.04
C THR A 195 13.01 9.34 -10.65
N CYS A 196 14.31 9.38 -10.40
CA CYS A 196 14.88 9.87 -9.15
C CYS A 196 14.48 11.33 -8.89
N ARG A 197 14.66 12.22 -9.88
CA ARG A 197 14.29 13.65 -9.77
C ARG A 197 12.80 13.84 -9.48
N LYS A 198 11.94 13.05 -10.12
CA LYS A 198 10.50 13.03 -9.84
C LYS A 198 10.20 12.62 -8.40
N SER A 199 10.87 11.59 -7.88
CA SER A 199 10.74 11.17 -6.47
C SER A 199 11.20 12.26 -5.49
N VAL A 200 12.32 12.95 -5.77
CA VAL A 200 12.77 14.12 -4.99
C VAL A 200 11.70 15.21 -4.97
N GLY A 201 11.14 15.53 -6.14
CA GLY A 201 10.11 16.54 -6.28
C GLY A 201 8.83 16.20 -5.50
N GLN A 202 8.37 14.95 -5.58
CA GLN A 202 7.19 14.48 -4.84
C GLN A 202 7.40 14.56 -3.32
N LEU A 203 8.58 14.14 -2.82
CA LEU A 203 8.92 14.25 -1.40
C LEU A 203 8.98 15.72 -0.95
N TYR A 204 9.57 16.59 -1.75
CA TYR A 204 9.64 18.01 -1.46
C TYR A 204 8.25 18.64 -1.35
N LEU A 205 7.36 18.36 -2.31
CA LEU A 205 5.96 18.78 -2.24
C LEU A 205 5.24 18.21 -1.01
N GLY A 206 5.51 16.96 -0.65
CA GLY A 206 4.97 16.34 0.57
C GLY A 206 5.36 17.13 1.82
N ARG A 207 6.64 17.53 1.94
CA ARG A 207 7.14 18.36 3.05
C ARG A 207 6.52 19.75 3.07
N ILE A 208 6.38 20.39 1.90
CA ILE A 208 5.67 21.67 1.75
C ILE A 208 4.21 21.54 2.20
N ARG A 209 3.48 20.50 1.76
CA ARG A 209 2.08 20.28 2.15
C ARG A 209 1.94 20.05 3.64
N ALA A 210 2.84 19.27 4.24
CA ALA A 210 2.85 19.05 5.68
C ALA A 210 3.08 20.37 6.44
N MET A 211 3.97 21.23 5.94
CA MET A 211 4.15 22.58 6.49
C MET A 211 2.88 23.41 6.38
N VAL A 212 2.30 23.55 5.18
CA VAL A 212 1.10 24.35 4.91
C VAL A 212 -0.11 23.86 5.72
N GLY A 213 -0.22 22.55 5.96
CA GLY A 213 -1.28 21.97 6.79
C GLY A 213 -1.13 22.23 8.29
N SER A 214 0.01 22.78 8.74
CA SER A 214 0.22 23.12 10.16
C SER A 214 -0.46 24.45 10.56
N PRO A 215 -0.76 24.69 11.84
CA PRO A 215 -1.51 25.87 12.29
C PRO A 215 -0.92 27.25 11.94
N ARG A 216 0.38 27.32 11.60
CA ARG A 216 1.07 28.53 11.14
C ARG A 216 1.76 28.34 9.79
N GLY A 217 1.44 27.25 9.11
CA GLY A 217 2.06 26.81 7.88
C GLY A 217 1.99 27.84 6.75
N PRO A 218 0.79 28.30 6.40
CA PRO A 218 0.61 29.28 5.33
C PRO A 218 1.34 30.59 5.63
N GLU A 219 1.26 31.11 6.86
CA GLU A 219 1.95 32.34 7.25
C GLU A 219 3.46 32.18 7.13
N THR A 220 4.00 31.07 7.64
CA THR A 220 5.44 30.75 7.54
C THR A 220 5.89 30.67 6.09
N LEU A 221 5.09 30.01 5.23
CA LEU A 221 5.38 29.91 3.80
C LEU A 221 5.36 31.29 3.13
N CYS A 222 4.41 32.16 3.47
CA CYS A 222 4.31 33.50 2.86
C CYS A 222 5.36 34.50 3.38
N GLU A 223 5.80 34.36 4.64
CA GLU A 223 6.86 35.18 5.23
C GLU A 223 8.25 34.81 4.68
N LEU A 224 8.52 33.51 4.55
CA LEU A 224 9.83 33.00 4.15
C LEU A 224 9.96 32.73 2.65
N GLY A 225 8.86 32.43 1.97
CA GLY A 225 8.81 32.11 0.54
C GLY A 225 9.53 33.12 -0.37
N PRO A 226 9.28 34.43 -0.22
CA PRO A 226 9.97 35.47 -1.00
C PRO A 226 11.49 35.52 -0.78
N GLN A 227 11.99 34.92 0.31
CA GLN A 227 13.42 34.84 0.64
C GLN A 227 14.11 33.61 0.01
N GLY A 228 13.36 32.76 -0.69
CA GLY A 228 13.85 31.60 -1.42
C GLY A 228 14.10 30.36 -0.55
N VAL A 229 14.54 29.26 -1.19
CA VAL A 229 14.76 27.97 -0.51
C VAL A 229 15.84 28.04 0.56
N ALA A 230 16.84 28.91 0.43
CA ALA A 230 17.87 29.05 1.46
C ALA A 230 17.29 29.46 2.83
N ALA A 231 16.32 30.39 2.86
CA ALA A 231 15.65 30.80 4.08
C ALA A 231 14.71 29.71 4.62
N LEU A 232 14.03 28.98 3.72
CA LEU A 232 13.10 27.91 4.05
C LEU A 232 13.78 26.59 4.42
N ALA A 233 14.99 26.33 3.93
CA ALA A 233 15.80 25.19 4.34
C ALA A 233 16.20 25.29 5.81
N ALA A 234 16.28 26.50 6.37
CA ALA A 234 16.44 26.73 7.80
C ALA A 234 15.11 26.60 8.59
N ALA A 235 13.96 26.55 7.91
CA ALA A 235 12.67 26.35 8.56
C ALA A 235 12.53 24.88 8.99
N PRO A 236 12.05 24.61 10.23
CA PRO A 236 11.79 23.26 10.70
C PRO A 236 10.85 22.50 9.75
N GLY A 237 11.26 21.32 9.30
CA GLY A 237 10.41 20.37 8.57
C GLY A 237 10.63 20.28 7.05
N LEU A 238 11.30 21.25 6.41
CA LEU A 238 11.69 21.09 5.00
C LEU A 238 12.99 20.32 4.85
N ASN A 239 14.02 20.67 5.64
CA ASN A 239 15.35 20.05 5.64
C ASN A 239 15.81 19.68 4.21
N VAL A 240 16.07 20.68 3.37
CA VAL A 240 16.50 20.47 1.98
C VAL A 240 17.88 21.07 1.72
N LYS A 241 18.63 20.49 0.79
CA LYS A 241 19.86 21.13 0.27
C LYS A 241 19.45 22.17 -0.77
N PRO A 242 19.98 23.41 -0.74
CA PRO A 242 19.64 24.44 -1.72
C PRO A 242 19.84 23.94 -3.16
N HIS A 243 18.82 24.09 -4.00
CA HIS A 243 18.87 23.71 -5.41
C HIS A 243 17.87 24.54 -6.23
N PRO A 244 18.23 25.05 -7.43
CA PRO A 244 17.35 25.93 -8.21
C PRO A 244 16.00 25.31 -8.60
N ALA A 245 15.91 23.98 -8.69
CA ALA A 245 14.63 23.31 -8.94
C ALA A 245 13.66 23.46 -7.76
N PHE A 246 14.17 23.40 -6.52
CA PHE A 246 13.34 23.64 -5.34
C PHE A 246 12.85 25.09 -5.30
N ASP A 247 13.68 26.07 -5.71
CA ASP A 247 13.28 27.48 -5.75
C ASP A 247 12.10 27.70 -6.70
N ARG A 248 12.09 27.03 -7.87
CA ARG A 248 10.97 27.10 -8.83
C ARG A 248 9.68 26.52 -8.26
N VAL A 249 9.74 25.32 -7.67
CA VAL A 249 8.58 24.68 -7.04
C VAL A 249 8.05 25.54 -5.89
N LEU A 250 8.95 26.04 -5.05
CA LEU A 250 8.61 26.90 -3.93
C LEU A 250 7.94 28.19 -4.39
N ALA A 251 8.49 28.88 -5.39
CA ALA A 251 7.90 30.10 -5.93
C ALA A 251 6.49 29.85 -6.46
N GLY A 252 6.27 28.73 -7.16
CA GLY A 252 4.94 28.30 -7.60
C GLY A 252 3.97 28.06 -6.45
N GLN A 253 4.43 27.39 -5.37
CA GLN A 253 3.61 27.17 -4.19
C GLN A 253 3.27 28.48 -3.45
N VAL A 254 4.25 29.38 -3.31
CA VAL A 254 4.06 30.67 -2.66
C VAL A 254 3.01 31.48 -3.42
N ASP A 255 3.07 31.54 -4.75
CA ASP A 255 2.02 32.19 -5.54
C ASP A 255 0.65 31.52 -5.32
N TRP A 256 0.59 30.19 -5.34
CA TRP A 256 -0.63 29.42 -5.16
C TRP A 256 -1.31 29.67 -3.81
N VAL A 257 -0.53 29.66 -2.72
CA VAL A 257 -1.05 29.83 -1.36
C VAL A 257 -1.24 31.31 -1.01
N CYS A 258 -0.20 32.13 -1.22
CA CYS A 258 -0.15 33.49 -0.71
C CYS A 258 -0.82 34.51 -1.63
N THR A 259 -0.76 34.31 -2.95
CA THR A 259 -1.40 35.22 -3.91
C THR A 259 -2.83 34.77 -4.23
N LYS A 260 -3.03 33.47 -4.49
CA LYS A 260 -4.33 32.93 -4.93
C LYS A 260 -5.22 32.42 -3.79
N GLY A 261 -4.68 32.29 -2.57
CA GLY A 261 -5.45 31.87 -1.40
C GLY A 261 -5.85 30.39 -1.40
N HIS A 262 -5.17 29.55 -2.18
CA HIS A 262 -5.48 28.12 -2.25
C HIS A 262 -4.69 27.35 -1.19
N MET A 263 -5.40 26.60 -0.35
CA MET A 263 -4.82 25.75 0.70
C MET A 263 -4.49 24.33 0.23
N GLY A 264 -4.73 24.04 -1.05
CA GLY A 264 -4.56 22.73 -1.67
C GLY A 264 -3.18 22.51 -2.30
N PRO A 265 -2.92 21.30 -2.82
CA PRO A 265 -1.73 21.04 -3.62
C PRO A 265 -1.67 21.98 -4.84
N PRO A 266 -0.46 22.32 -5.30
CA PRO A 266 -0.30 23.07 -6.53
C PRO A 266 -0.75 22.21 -7.73
N PRO A 267 -1.15 22.85 -8.83
CA PRO A 267 -1.37 22.17 -10.12
C PRO A 267 -0.15 21.32 -10.52
N PRO A 268 -0.33 20.09 -11.07
CA PRO A 268 0.76 19.22 -11.53
C PRO A 268 1.77 19.91 -12.47
N GLU A 269 1.30 20.87 -13.27
CA GLU A 269 2.07 21.64 -14.23
C GLU A 269 3.25 22.41 -13.59
N LEU A 270 3.15 22.74 -12.29
CA LEU A 270 4.23 23.39 -11.56
C LEU A 270 5.43 22.45 -11.36
N MET A 271 5.21 21.14 -11.22
CA MET A 271 6.29 20.15 -11.13
C MET A 271 6.99 19.98 -12.46
N GLU A 272 6.21 19.80 -13.52
CA GLU A 272 6.73 19.64 -14.88
C GLU A 272 7.59 20.84 -15.30
N SER A 273 7.14 22.06 -14.97
CA SER A 273 7.90 23.29 -15.25
C SER A 273 9.22 23.39 -14.47
N ALA A 274 9.32 22.71 -13.32
CA ALA A 274 10.55 22.66 -12.53
C ALA A 274 11.54 21.60 -13.04
N GLY A 275 11.12 20.75 -13.98
CA GLY A 275 11.85 19.58 -14.44
C GLY A 275 11.77 18.41 -13.45
N LEU A 276 10.67 18.31 -12.71
CA LEU A 276 10.40 17.31 -11.67
C LEU A 276 9.10 16.54 -11.95
#